data_AF-A0A2V3V732-F1
#
_entry.id   AF-A0A2V3V732-F1
#
_cell.length_a   1.000
_cell.length_b   1.000
_cell.length_c   1.000
_cell.angle_alpha   90.00
_cell.angle_beta   90.00
_cell.angle_gamma   90.00
#
_symmetry.space_group_name_H-M   'P 1'
#
loop_
_entity.id
_entity.type
_entity.pdbx_description
1 polymer ?
#
loop_
_entity_poly.entity_id
_entity_poly.type
_entity_poly.pdbx_seq_one_letter_code
_entity_poly.pdbx_strand_id
1 'polypeptide(L)'
;MATESRRSDGKRHDTGLERPQRPCPRDFRERFLEMGHSKELTEHYRTNWRVIARWIEESGGDELRAARSRITGCPVRPHRRSDRAKRYVMGLRLTAAKGD
;
A
#
# COMPACT_ATOMS: atom_id res chain seq x y z
N MET A 1 15.31 21.96 16.80
CA MET A 1 15.91 20.62 16.63
C MET A 1 14.76 19.63 16.46
N ALA A 2 14.50 19.13 15.25
CA ALA A 2 13.43 18.16 15.03
C ALA A 2 13.86 16.81 15.64
N THR A 3 13.13 16.32 16.63
CA THR A 3 13.37 15.02 17.27
C THR A 3 13.05 13.91 16.27
N GLU A 4 14.07 13.21 15.77
CA GLU A 4 13.85 12.05 14.91
C GLU A 4 13.08 10.98 15.67
N SER A 5 11.85 10.70 15.22
CA SER A 5 11.08 9.56 15.70
C SER A 5 11.84 8.27 15.35
N ARG A 6 12.30 7.56 16.37
CA ARG A 6 12.96 6.25 16.24
C ARG A 6 11.95 5.14 16.56
N ARG A 7 12.19 3.95 16.01
CA ARG A 7 11.41 2.75 16.37
C ARG A 7 11.64 2.41 17.85
N SER A 8 10.74 1.64 18.45
CA SER A 8 10.90 1.13 19.82
C SER A 8 12.20 0.34 20.06
N ASP A 9 12.76 -0.26 19.01
CA ASP A 9 14.05 -0.97 18.99
C ASP A 9 15.28 -0.03 18.86
N GLY A 10 15.09 1.29 18.88
CA GLY A 10 16.17 2.29 18.76
C GLY A 10 16.71 2.50 17.33
N LYS A 11 16.35 1.66 16.37
CA LYS A 11 16.70 1.83 14.95
C LYS A 11 15.89 2.95 14.29
N ARG A 12 16.52 3.65 13.33
CA ARG A 12 15.83 4.57 12.42
C ARG A 12 14.74 3.83 11.64
N HIS A 13 13.66 4.53 11.31
CA HIS A 13 12.69 4.00 10.36
C HIS A 13 13.36 3.82 9.01
N ASP A 14 13.24 2.63 8.43
CA ASP A 14 13.67 2.40 7.06
C ASP A 14 12.75 3.23 6.14
N THR A 15 13.28 4.35 5.65
CA THR A 15 12.58 5.24 4.73
C THR A 15 12.54 4.64 3.33
N GLY A 16 13.37 3.63 3.03
CA GLY A 16 13.53 3.06 1.70
C GLY A 16 14.19 4.02 0.69
N LEU A 17 14.73 5.16 1.14
CA LEU A 17 15.31 6.21 0.30
C LEU A 17 16.85 6.17 0.25
N GLU A 18 17.50 5.56 1.25
CA GLU A 18 18.97 5.53 1.34
C GLU A 18 19.60 4.34 0.59
N ARG A 19 18.84 3.25 0.39
CA ARG A 19 19.34 2.03 -0.28
C ARG A 19 18.81 1.95 -1.72
N PRO A 20 19.59 1.37 -2.66
CA PRO A 20 19.12 1.13 -4.02
C PRO A 20 17.80 0.36 -4.00
N GLN A 21 16.81 0.88 -4.71
CA GLN A 21 15.50 0.27 -4.79
C GLN A 21 15.60 -1.08 -5.50
N ARG A 22 15.01 -2.13 -4.90
CA ARG A 22 14.94 -3.44 -5.56
C ARG A 22 14.10 -3.34 -6.85
N PRO A 23 14.57 -3.84 -8.01
CA PRO A 23 13.79 -3.80 -9.25
C PRO A 23 12.55 -4.69 -9.15
N CYS A 24 11.48 -4.33 -9.87
CA CYS A 24 10.30 -5.19 -10.01
C CYS A 24 10.64 -6.47 -10.80
N PRO A 25 10.37 -7.67 -10.25
CA PRO A 25 10.51 -8.92 -10.99
C PRO A 25 9.56 -8.96 -12.19
N ARG A 26 10.01 -9.52 -13.33
CA ARG A 26 9.19 -9.62 -14.56
C ARG A 26 7.94 -10.49 -14.37
N ASP A 27 8.03 -11.50 -13.52
CA ASP A 27 6.98 -12.47 -13.20
C ASP A 27 5.99 -11.95 -12.14
N PHE A 28 6.25 -10.78 -11.55
CA PHE A 28 5.47 -10.27 -10.43
C PHE A 28 3.98 -10.16 -10.73
N ARG A 29 3.64 -9.72 -11.95
CA ARG A 29 2.24 -9.60 -12.39
C ARG A 29 1.50 -10.93 -12.33
N GLU A 30 2.10 -11.98 -12.87
CA GLU A 30 1.51 -13.32 -12.91
C GLU A 30 1.36 -13.88 -11.49
N ARG A 31 2.41 -13.77 -10.68
CA ARG A 31 2.40 -14.23 -9.28
C ARG A 31 1.40 -13.47 -8.42
N PHE A 32 1.20 -12.17 -8.68
CA PHE A 32 0.17 -11.40 -8.02
C PHE A 32 -1.24 -11.84 -8.44
N LEU A 33 -1.47 -12.23 -9.70
CA LEU A 33 -2.77 -12.75 -10.15
C LEU A 33 -3.06 -14.16 -9.64
N GLU A 34 -2.03 -14.94 -9.31
CA GLU A 34 -2.14 -16.26 -8.67
C GLU A 34 -2.36 -16.13 -7.15
N MET A 35 -1.36 -15.66 -6.40
CA MET A 35 -1.36 -15.65 -4.92
C MET A 35 -2.08 -14.45 -4.31
N GLY A 36 -1.94 -13.27 -4.92
CA GLY A 36 -2.61 -12.06 -4.47
C GLY A 36 -1.89 -11.27 -3.41
N HIS A 37 -2.63 -10.36 -2.80
CA HIS A 37 -2.11 -9.53 -1.72
C HIS A 37 -2.11 -10.31 -0.39
N SER A 38 -1.26 -11.33 -0.30
CA SER A 38 -1.14 -12.22 0.85
C SER A 38 0.27 -12.17 1.47
N LYS A 39 0.41 -12.74 2.68
CA LYS A 39 1.71 -12.93 3.35
C LYS A 39 2.63 -13.85 2.53
N GLU A 40 2.07 -14.81 1.81
CA GLU A 40 2.82 -15.73 0.96
C GLU A 40 3.56 -14.98 -0.14
N LEU A 41 2.97 -13.93 -0.73
CA LEU A 41 3.65 -13.10 -1.73
C LEU A 41 4.88 -12.38 -1.15
N THR A 42 4.78 -11.88 0.09
CA THR A 42 5.92 -11.26 0.78
C THR A 42 7.01 -12.26 1.13
N GLU A 43 6.63 -13.49 1.46
CA GLU A 43 7.56 -14.59 1.79
C GLU A 43 8.25 -15.12 0.51
N HIS A 44 7.51 -15.26 -0.58
CA HIS A 44 8.01 -15.71 -1.87
C HIS A 44 9.16 -14.83 -2.38
N TYR A 45 8.96 -13.52 -2.38
CA TYR A 45 9.98 -12.55 -2.81
C TYR A 45 10.91 -12.09 -1.68
N ARG A 46 10.75 -12.63 -0.46
CA ARG A 46 11.53 -12.30 0.74
C ARG A 46 11.71 -10.79 0.92
N THR A 47 10.61 -10.07 0.88
CA THR A 47 10.60 -8.61 0.80
C THR A 47 9.50 -8.00 1.66
N ASN A 48 9.67 -6.72 2.00
CA ASN A 48 8.74 -6.00 2.85
C ASN A 48 7.47 -5.60 2.08
N TRP A 49 6.35 -5.50 2.79
CA TRP A 49 5.07 -5.05 2.23
C TRP A 49 5.17 -3.72 1.46
N ARG A 50 6.08 -2.80 1.84
CA ARG A 50 6.29 -1.52 1.14
C ARG A 50 6.82 -1.71 -0.28
N VAL A 51 7.71 -2.68 -0.47
CA VAL A 51 8.28 -3.02 -1.78
C VAL A 51 7.22 -3.69 -2.65
N ILE A 52 6.44 -4.62 -2.08
CA ILE A 52 5.30 -5.25 -2.78
C ILE A 52 4.28 -4.18 -3.21
N ALA A 53 3.92 -3.26 -2.32
CA ALA A 53 3.00 -2.18 -2.63
C ALA A 53 3.50 -1.32 -3.80
N ARG A 54 4.79 -0.98 -3.82
CA ARG A 54 5.41 -0.25 -4.94
C ARG A 54 5.39 -1.07 -6.24
N TRP A 55 5.74 -2.35 -6.19
CA TRP A 55 5.70 -3.24 -7.37
C TRP A 55 4.29 -3.42 -7.93
N ILE A 56 3.25 -3.39 -7.09
CA ILE A 56 1.86 -3.37 -7.54
C ILE A 56 1.60 -2.12 -8.37
N GLU A 57 2.00 -0.93 -7.89
CA GLU A 57 1.85 0.32 -8.65
C GLU A 57 2.65 0.30 -9.97
N GLU A 58 3.91 -0.17 -9.93
CA GLU A 58 4.78 -0.30 -11.12
C GLU A 58 4.23 -1.30 -12.16
N SER A 59 3.45 -2.30 -11.73
CA SER A 59 2.93 -3.38 -12.59
C SER A 59 1.50 -3.14 -13.11
N GLY A 60 0.96 -1.92 -12.89
CA GLY A 60 -0.36 -1.50 -13.38
C GLY A 60 -1.36 -1.10 -12.29
N GLY A 61 -0.97 -1.15 -11.01
CA GLY A 61 -1.73 -0.60 -9.88
C GLY A 61 -3.18 -1.07 -9.82
N ASP A 62 -4.10 -0.15 -10.10
CA ASP A 62 -5.54 -0.41 -10.08
C ASP A 62 -6.00 -1.39 -11.17
N GLU A 63 -5.36 -1.39 -12.34
CA GLU A 63 -5.67 -2.37 -13.40
C GLU A 63 -5.33 -3.80 -12.95
N LEU A 64 -4.20 -3.95 -12.26
CA LEU A 64 -3.76 -5.24 -11.74
C LEU A 64 -4.69 -5.75 -10.63
N ARG A 65 -5.15 -4.84 -9.75
CA ARG A 65 -6.14 -5.14 -8.72
C ARG A 65 -7.49 -5.53 -9.31
N ALA A 66 -7.94 -4.80 -10.35
CA ALA A 66 -9.17 -5.10 -11.07
C ALA A 66 -9.08 -6.45 -11.78
N ALA A 67 -7.96 -6.76 -12.44
CA ALA A 67 -7.72 -8.05 -13.07
C ALA A 67 -7.81 -9.20 -12.05
N ARG A 68 -7.19 -9.05 -10.87
CA ARG A 68 -7.31 -10.06 -9.81
C ARG A 68 -8.73 -10.18 -9.28
N SER A 69 -9.45 -9.08 -9.11
CA SER A 69 -10.84 -9.09 -8.67
C SER A 69 -11.74 -9.86 -9.64
N ARG A 70 -11.51 -9.74 -10.95
CA ARG A 70 -12.21 -10.55 -11.96
C ARG A 70 -11.92 -12.05 -11.81
N ILE A 71 -10.67 -12.43 -11.54
CA ILE A 71 -10.27 -13.85 -11.37
C ILE A 71 -10.88 -14.45 -10.10
N THR A 72 -10.81 -13.72 -8.99
CA THR A 72 -11.18 -14.24 -7.65
C THR A 72 -12.65 -14.05 -7.30
N GLY A 73 -13.40 -13.27 -8.08
CA GLY A 73 -14.77 -12.86 -7.75
C GLY A 73 -14.90 -11.97 -6.51
N CYS A 74 -13.78 -11.71 -5.81
CA CYS A 74 -13.74 -10.84 -4.66
C CYS A 74 -13.70 -9.39 -5.13
N PRO A 75 -14.65 -8.52 -4.73
CA PRO A 75 -14.65 -7.12 -5.14
C PRO A 75 -13.36 -6.44 -4.69
N VAL A 76 -12.77 -5.61 -5.56
CA VAL A 76 -11.63 -4.76 -5.21
C VAL A 76 -12.00 -3.98 -3.96
N ARG A 77 -11.32 -4.25 -2.83
CA ARG A 77 -11.46 -3.37 -1.67
C ARG A 77 -10.91 -2.01 -2.09
N PRO A 78 -11.71 -0.94 -2.10
CA PRO A 78 -11.20 0.37 -2.47
C PRO A 78 -10.01 0.67 -1.57
N HIS A 79 -8.89 1.12 -2.16
CA HIS A 79 -7.71 1.52 -1.39
C HIS A 79 -8.14 2.66 -0.47
N ARG A 80 -8.51 2.34 0.77
CA ARG A 80 -8.86 3.33 1.78
C ARG A 80 -7.58 4.03 2.22
N ARG A 81 -7.03 4.93 1.38
CA ARG A 81 -6.57 6.21 1.93
C ARG A 81 -7.85 6.87 2.40
N SER A 82 -8.29 6.49 3.60
CA SER A 82 -9.68 6.67 4.01
C SER A 82 -10.08 8.12 3.80
N ASP A 83 -11.22 8.36 3.17
CA ASP A 83 -11.85 9.69 3.09
C ASP A 83 -12.07 10.29 4.50
N ARG A 84 -12.10 9.43 5.53
CA ARG A 84 -12.01 9.80 6.95
C ARG A 84 -10.80 10.68 7.28
N ALA A 85 -9.66 10.51 6.61
CA ALA A 85 -8.46 11.35 6.78
C ALA A 85 -8.63 12.75 6.16
N LYS A 86 -9.50 12.91 5.15
CA LYS A 86 -9.80 14.21 4.52
C LYS A 86 -10.82 15.03 5.32
N ARG A 87 -11.58 14.39 6.22
CA ARG A 87 -12.64 15.04 7.03
C ARG A 87 -12.15 15.69 8.31
N TYR A 88 -10.86 15.62 8.61
CA TYR A 88 -10.25 16.29 9.76
C TYR A 88 -9.37 17.44 9.27
N VAL A 89 -9.86 18.65 9.45
CA VAL A 89 -9.04 19.87 9.39
C VAL A 89 -9.06 20.44 10.80
N MET A 90 -7.89 20.61 11.43
CA MET A 90 -7.74 21.20 12.77
C MET A 90 -8.60 20.53 13.88
N GLY A 91 -8.73 19.20 13.87
CA GLY A 91 -9.44 18.47 14.94
C GLY A 91 -10.97 18.49 14.87
N LEU A 92 -11.56 19.10 13.85
CA LEU A 92 -13.01 19.14 13.63
C LEU A 92 -13.43 18.20 12.50
N ARG A 93 -14.48 17.40 12.74
CA ARG A 93 -15.08 16.50 11.74
C ARG A 93 -15.98 17.35 10.84
N LEU A 94 -15.64 17.49 9.56
CA LEU A 94 -16.50 18.14 8.57
C LEU A 94 -17.76 17.28 8.37
N THR A 95 -18.81 17.55 9.15
CA THR A 95 -20.17 17.10 8.86
C THR A 95 -20.75 18.10 7.88
N ALA A 96 -21.12 17.63 6.68
CA ALA A 96 -21.81 18.46 5.69
C ALA A 96 -22.98 19.18 6.36
N ALA A 97 -22.95 20.52 6.32
CA ALA A 97 -24.08 21.34 6.72
C ALA A 97 -25.26 20.95 5.82
N LYS A 98 -26.32 20.43 6.43
CA LYS A 98 -27.60 20.21 5.78
C LYS A 98 -28.18 21.61 5.57
N GLY A 99 -28.13 22.11 4.35
CA GLY A 99 -28.77 23.37 3.98
C GLY A 99 -30.28 23.17 3.94
N ASP A 100 -30.98 23.96 4.75
CA ASP A 100 -32.34 24.45 4.52
C ASP A 100 -32.23 25.96 4.29
#